data_AF-A0A2N3AFF3-F1
#
_entry.id   AF-A0A2N3AFF3-F1
#
_cell.length_a   1.000
_cell.length_b   1.000
_cell.length_c   1.000
_cell.angle_alpha   90.00
_cell.angle_beta   90.00
_cell.angle_gamma   90.00
#
_symmetry.space_group_name_H-M   'P 1'
#
loop_
_entity.id
_entity.type
_entity.pdbx_description
1 polymer ?
#
loop_
_entity_poly.entity_id
_entity_poly.type
_entity_poly.pdbx_seq_one_letter_code
_entity_poly.pdbx_strand_id
1 'polypeptide(L)'
;MKVKINRKEYEITTDDRFLDNGACLQLLTQSKEKTIRFWQATPRLPKCLANKIMKLKLIDVKHNYGSGCRVFYISQESLDLNKEL
;
A
#
# COMPACT_ATOMS: atom_id res chain seq x y z
N MET A 1 9.38 4.82 -4.67
CA MET A 1 8.83 6.05 -4.03
C MET A 1 9.06 5.97 -2.53
N LYS A 2 9.68 6.97 -1.89
CA LYS A 2 9.89 6.96 -0.43
C LYS A 2 8.71 7.60 0.29
N VAL A 3 8.28 6.96 1.37
CA VAL A 3 7.09 7.33 2.13
C VAL A 3 7.39 7.29 3.60
N LYS A 4 7.09 8.38 4.29
CA LYS A 4 7.14 8.45 5.74
C LYS A 4 5.78 8.08 6.34
N ILE A 5 5.75 7.04 7.17
CA ILE A 5 4.59 6.65 7.97
C ILE A 5 4.99 6.72 9.44
N ASN A 6 4.37 7.65 10.17
CA ASN A 6 4.75 7.97 11.56
C ASN A 6 6.25 8.32 11.66
N ARG A 7 7.00 7.61 12.52
CA ARG A 7 8.44 7.80 12.73
C ARG A 7 9.32 6.88 11.87
N LYS A 8 8.76 6.22 10.85
CA LYS A 8 9.47 5.26 10.00
C LYS A 8 9.35 5.65 8.53
N GLU A 9 10.41 5.40 7.77
CA GLU A 9 10.41 5.55 6.32
C GLU A 9 10.31 4.18 5.67
N TYR A 10 9.54 4.13 4.59
CA TYR A 10 9.27 2.95 3.79
C TYR A 10 9.58 3.30 2.34
N GLU A 11 10.24 2.38 1.64
CA GLU A 11 10.40 2.47 0.20
C GLU A 11 9.33 1.62 -0.46
N ILE A 12 8.47 2.28 -1.22
CA ILE A 12 7.44 1.64 -2.04
C ILE A 12 8.06 1.26 -3.38
N THR A 13 7.91 -0.02 -3.68
CA THR A 13 8.33 -0.72 -4.89
C THR A 13 7.10 -1.27 -5.63
N THR A 14 7.30 -1.80 -6.84
CA THR A 14 6.24 -2.48 -7.61
C THR A 14 5.83 -3.81 -7.01
N ASP A 15 6.70 -4.42 -6.20
CA ASP A 15 6.42 -5.70 -5.53
C ASP A 15 5.56 -5.51 -4.28
N ASP A 16 5.35 -4.26 -3.86
CA ASP A 16 4.56 -3.96 -2.67
C ASP A 16 3.06 -4.10 -2.90
N ARG A 17 2.40 -4.84 -2.00
CA ARG A 17 0.95 -5.00 -2.00
C ARG A 17 0.30 -3.98 -1.09
N PHE A 18 -0.77 -3.39 -1.60
CA PHE A 18 -1.64 -2.50 -0.87
C PHE A 18 -2.99 -3.18 -0.65
N LEU A 19 -3.56 -3.00 0.54
CA LEU A 19 -4.94 -3.37 0.86
C LEU A 19 -5.74 -2.10 1.10
N ASP A 20 -6.77 -1.88 0.29
CA ASP A 20 -7.82 -0.91 0.53
C ASP A 20 -9.04 -1.65 1.10
N ASN A 21 -9.49 -1.27 2.29
CA ASN A 21 -10.69 -1.81 2.92
C ASN A 21 -11.84 -0.78 3.00
N GLY A 22 -11.77 0.29 2.20
CA GLY A 22 -12.73 1.39 2.18
C GLY A 22 -12.53 2.43 3.29
N ALA A 23 -11.88 2.06 4.41
CA ALA A 23 -11.57 2.97 5.50
C ALA A 23 -10.13 3.51 5.44
N CYS A 24 -9.18 2.67 5.02
CA CYS A 24 -7.77 3.03 4.92
C CYS A 24 -7.03 2.18 3.89
N LEU A 25 -5.86 2.68 3.49
CA LEU A 25 -4.90 1.95 2.67
C LEU A 25 -3.76 1.40 3.54
N GLN A 26 -3.47 0.11 3.42
CA GLN A 26 -2.47 -0.61 4.22
C GLN A 26 -1.36 -1.20 3.34
N LEU A 27 -0.10 -1.07 3.76
CA LEU A 27 1.06 -1.66 3.07
C LEU A 27 1.29 -3.10 3.58
N LEU A 28 0.84 -4.11 2.85
CA LEU A 28 0.82 -5.51 3.29
C LEU A 28 2.21 -6.15 3.33
N THR A 29 3.02 -5.90 2.31
CA THR A 29 4.36 -6.49 2.12
C THR A 29 5.36 -6.01 3.16
N GLN A 30 5.15 -4.82 3.71
CA GLN A 30 6.03 -4.24 4.73
C GLN A 30 5.42 -4.25 6.12
N SER A 31 4.50 -5.19 6.36
CA SER A 31 4.06 -5.51 7.71
C SER A 31 5.27 -6.00 8.53
N LYS A 32 5.46 -5.45 9.72
CA LYS A 32 6.49 -5.99 10.64
C LYS A 32 5.96 -7.28 11.25
N GLU A 33 6.35 -8.40 10.64
CA GLU A 33 6.39 -9.79 11.10
C GLU A 33 5.28 -10.37 12.01
N LYS A 34 4.76 -11.53 11.58
CA LYS A 34 4.27 -12.69 12.37
C LYS A 34 3.47 -12.42 13.65
N THR A 35 2.64 -11.39 13.69
CA THR A 35 1.70 -11.22 14.81
C THR A 35 0.34 -11.81 14.42
N ILE A 36 -0.25 -12.60 15.33
CA ILE A 36 -1.60 -13.20 15.22
C ILE A 36 -2.67 -12.12 14.91
N ARG A 37 -2.36 -10.84 15.15
CA ARG A 37 -3.22 -9.68 14.91
C ARG A 37 -2.73 -8.86 13.71
N PHE A 38 -2.92 -9.42 12.52
CA PHE A 38 -2.59 -8.84 11.20
C PHE A 38 -2.88 -7.33 11.06
N TRP A 39 -4.00 -6.86 11.60
CA TRP A 39 -4.47 -5.46 11.55
C TRP A 39 -3.58 -4.43 12.27
N GLN A 40 -2.75 -4.88 13.21
CA GLN A 40 -1.87 -4.00 14.00
C GLN A 40 -0.43 -3.96 13.44
N ALA A 41 -0.08 -4.92 12.57
CA ALA A 41 1.29 -5.09 12.07
C ALA A 41 1.56 -4.35 10.75
N THR A 42 0.51 -4.13 9.96
CA THR A 42 0.59 -3.44 8.65
C THR A 42 0.61 -1.93 8.80
N PRO A 43 1.63 -1.24 8.24
CA PRO A 43 1.64 0.21 8.14
C PRO A 43 0.40 0.74 7.40
N ARG A 44 -0.29 1.70 8.01
CA ARG A 44 -1.42 2.41 7.39
C ARG A 44 -0.90 3.68 6.73
N LEU A 45 -1.23 3.89 5.47
CA LEU A 45 -0.80 5.06 4.73
C LEU A 45 -1.61 6.30 5.16
N PRO A 46 -0.97 7.47 5.32
CA PRO A 46 -1.68 8.73 5.52
C PRO A 46 -2.65 9.01 4.37
N LYS A 47 -3.82 9.62 4.65
CA LYS A 47 -4.88 9.87 3.66
C LYS A 47 -4.40 10.63 2.43
N CYS A 48 -3.53 11.64 2.61
CA CYS A 48 -2.98 12.42 1.50
C CYS A 48 -2.20 11.55 0.51
N LEU A 49 -1.43 10.59 1.02
CA LEU A 49 -0.64 9.69 0.21
C LEU A 49 -1.48 8.55 -0.36
N ALA A 50 -2.41 8.00 0.42
CA ALA A 50 -3.38 7.03 -0.07
C ALA A 50 -4.10 7.60 -1.31
N ASN A 51 -4.59 8.84 -1.25
CA ASN A 51 -5.21 9.51 -2.39
C ASN A 51 -4.27 9.68 -3.59
N LYS A 52 -2.96 9.89 -3.38
CA LYS A 52 -1.98 9.94 -4.47
C LYS A 52 -1.83 8.56 -5.12
N ILE A 53 -1.65 7.52 -4.32
CA ILE A 53 -1.52 6.13 -4.80
C ILE A 53 -2.78 5.69 -5.56
N MET A 54 -3.97 6.01 -5.04
CA MET A 54 -5.24 5.64 -5.69
C MET A 54 -5.47 6.32 -7.05
N LYS A 55 -4.70 7.37 -7.38
CA LYS A 55 -4.71 8.00 -8.71
C LYS A 55 -3.73 7.38 -9.70
N LEU A 56 -2.82 6.53 -9.23
CA LEU A 56 -1.86 5.83 -10.07
C LEU A 56 -2.55 4.68 -10.81
N LYS A 57 -1.86 4.14 -11.82
CA LYS A 57 -2.29 2.91 -12.48
C LYS A 57 -1.98 1.72 -11.57
N LEU A 58 -3.07 1.08 -11.12
CA LEU A 58 -3.07 -0.04 -10.17
C LEU A 58 -3.30 -1.37 -10.90
N ILE A 59 -2.71 -2.43 -10.37
CA ILE A 59 -2.90 -3.80 -10.85
C ILE A 59 -3.60 -4.57 -9.73
N ASP A 60 -4.90 -4.86 -9.92
CA ASP A 60 -5.70 -5.61 -8.95
C ASP A 60 -5.24 -7.07 -8.84
N VAL A 61 -5.32 -7.61 -7.62
CA VAL A 61 -4.83 -8.94 -7.27
C VAL A 61 -5.94 -9.71 -6.59
N LYS A 62 -6.12 -10.97 -7.01
CA LYS A 62 -7.03 -11.87 -6.32
C LYS A 62 -6.54 -12.10 -4.89
N HIS A 63 -7.43 -11.87 -3.92
CA HIS A 63 -7.17 -12.10 -2.51
C HIS A 63 -8.37 -12.71 -1.81
N ASN A 64 -8.14 -13.29 -0.64
CA ASN A 64 -9.18 -13.92 0.18
C ASN A 64 -9.71 -13.03 1.32
N TYR A 65 -9.28 -11.75 1.40
CA TYR A 65 -9.93 -10.80 2.31
C TYR A 65 -11.40 -10.60 1.93
N GLY A 66 -12.26 -10.40 2.93
CA GLY A 66 -13.72 -10.36 2.77
C GLY A 66 -14.24 -9.30 1.79
N SER A 67 -15.54 -9.33 1.54
CA SER A 67 -16.22 -8.40 0.62
C SER A 67 -15.91 -6.93 0.96
N GLY A 68 -15.53 -6.13 -0.03
CA GLY A 68 -15.20 -4.71 0.13
C GLY A 68 -13.71 -4.43 0.37
N CYS A 69 -12.87 -5.46 0.43
CA CYS A 69 -11.42 -5.31 0.35
C CYS A 69 -10.95 -5.36 -1.10
N ARG A 70 -9.92 -4.58 -1.44
CA ARG A 70 -9.18 -4.65 -2.70
C ARG A 70 -7.69 -4.74 -2.39
N VAL A 71 -7.01 -5.69 -3.00
CA VAL A 71 -5.55 -5.78 -2.96
C VAL A 71 -4.98 -5.49 -4.33
N PHE A 72 -3.96 -4.64 -4.39
CA PHE A 72 -3.34 -4.25 -5.65
C PHE A 72 -1.85 -3.95 -5.50
N TYR A 73 -1.15 -3.94 -6.65
CA TYR A 73 0.20 -3.41 -6.81
C TYR A 73 0.17 -2.11 -7.59
N ILE A 74 1.23 -1.31 -7.49
CA ILE A 74 1.44 -0.14 -8.35
C ILE A 74 2.18 -0.60 -9.61
N SER A 75 1.70 -0.18 -10.79
CA SER A 75 2.41 -0.46 -12.04
C SER A 75 3.79 0.22 -12.09
N GLN A 76 4.77 -0.45 -12.71
CA GLN A 76 6.12 0.10 -12.92
C GLN A 76 6.09 1.49 -13.57
N GLU A 77 5.26 1.65 -14.60
CA GLU A 77 5.00 2.92 -15.30
C GLU A 77 4.66 4.07 -14.33
N SER A 78 3.73 3.83 -13.39
CA SER A 78 3.34 4.84 -12.41
C SER A 78 4.42 5.14 -11.38
N LEU A 79 5.24 4.14 -11.04
CA LEU A 79 6.32 4.32 -10.07
C LEU A 79 7.44 5.20 -10.63
N ASP A 80 7.77 5.04 -11.91
CA ASP A 80 8.85 5.80 -12.56
C ASP A 80 8.45 7.27 -12.80
N LEU A 81 7.19 7.53 -13.19
CA LEU A 81 6.61 8.89 -13.25
C LEU A 81 6.71 9.67 -11.93
N ASN A 82 6.77 8.98 -10.79
CA ASN A 82 6.87 9.60 -9.46
C ASN A 82 8.30 9.60 -8.89
N LYS A 83 9.29 9.09 -9.62
CA LYS A 83 10.72 9.25 -9.27
C LYS A 83 11.32 10.52 -9.86
N GLU A 84 10.69 11.10 -10.89
CA GLU A 84 11.14 12.32 -11.58
C GLU A 84 10.57 13.61 -10.98
N LEU A 85 9.83 13.52 -9.86
CA LEU A 85 9.34 14.63 -9.03
C LEU A 85 10.08 14.68 -7.70
#